data_AF-A0A6A6ZII9-F1
#
_entry.id   AF-A0A6A6ZII9-F1
#
_cell.length_a   1.000
_cell.length_b   1.000
_cell.length_c   1.000
_cell.angle_alpha   90.00
_cell.angle_beta   90.00
_cell.angle_gamma   90.00
#
_symmetry.space_group_name_H-M   'P 1'
#
loop_
_entity.id
_entity.type
_entity.pdbx_description
1 polymer ?
#
loop_
_entity_poly.entity_id
_entity_poly.type
_entity_poly.pdbx_seq_one_letter_code
_entity_poly.pdbx_strand_id
1 'polypeptide(L)'
;MIIPVVFALCVWPIFGILFFPYLAMASPNNTRIVELAAQISSSVTKLQEQLSAQGAATPSFAENGPDRLPDHVSSLKDAVLDATAELHEILLDPLFLLFKFSSIENLVTIDGVCRYKIPDMIPAGGKITFDEISEKTGLAKYAVRRLVRHAITMRIFDEPEHEVITHSKVSKFLTIPQINGWVEFEARDVWPANARIIDALQKWPNSQMPNETGYVLANDGKSVPEVIASNPEVAQRFGAGMQAIQYVPGQSTQDMVEVYDWASLGNATVVNGMGSRGQAAFELAKKFPKLNFVVQDSKDILVGVNSTIPSELANRVKFEEHELFAPQDAKADVYFFRMVFRGLGDAFATHALQAQIPALRPGVKILIQDVVMPEPETIPLWKDRVAKSVDLALEVFSHGRERYLDEWKALLTAADERFVLYKVFVPKESLLGIIEALNTASQACITVAFHYGFGKHDFDLTIDQAVAVVKWMWMSFTPGIACSNAARISIAILLIRTFGIHAWLRRPLFAITVLQVTACVVLIFTTWFQVRPKLNPDIVAREGNVTGGKSAALGFIIIT
;
A
#
# COMPACT_ATOMS: atom_id res chain seq x y z
N MET A 1 10.43 50.24 36.93
CA MET A 1 9.75 50.39 35.63
C MET A 1 9.48 48.98 35.12
N ILE A 2 8.33 48.37 35.50
CA ILE A 2 7.02 48.51 34.83
C ILE A 2 7.19 47.99 33.39
N ILE A 3 6.96 46.70 33.09
CA ILE A 3 5.71 45.91 33.04
C ILE A 3 5.50 45.47 31.57
N PRO A 4 4.94 44.27 31.35
CA PRO A 4 5.59 43.24 30.57
C PRO A 4 4.56 42.53 29.64
N VAL A 5 4.83 41.29 29.21
CA VAL A 5 3.88 40.14 29.28
C VAL A 5 2.40 40.46 28.94
N VAL A 6 2.08 40.80 27.69
CA VAL A 6 0.67 40.97 27.24
C VAL A 6 0.25 40.12 26.02
N PHE A 7 1.15 39.39 25.34
CA PHE A 7 0.72 38.63 24.15
C PHE A 7 0.55 37.10 24.31
N ALA A 8 0.74 36.55 25.51
CA ALA A 8 0.69 35.10 25.74
C ALA A 8 -0.43 34.58 26.66
N LEU A 9 -1.36 35.42 27.16
CA LEU A 9 -2.36 34.97 28.15
C LEU A 9 -3.81 35.52 27.97
N CYS A 10 -4.21 36.02 26.79
CA CYS A 10 -5.57 36.58 26.63
C CYS A 10 -6.34 36.18 25.35
N VAL A 11 -6.16 34.97 24.80
CA VAL A 11 -7.04 34.45 23.72
C VAL A 11 -7.57 33.02 23.96
N TRP A 12 -7.26 32.40 25.11
CA TRP A 12 -7.90 31.16 25.56
C TRP A 12 -8.67 31.42 26.86
N PRO A 13 -9.89 32.00 26.77
CA PRO A 13 -11.07 31.17 27.00
C PRO A 13 -12.37 31.66 26.29
N ILE A 14 -12.29 32.11 25.01
CA ILE A 14 -13.50 32.53 24.25
C ILE A 14 -13.79 31.61 23.04
N PHE A 15 -12.88 30.70 22.69
CA PHE A 15 -13.11 29.71 21.62
C PHE A 15 -13.91 28.47 22.05
N GLY A 16 -14.19 28.29 23.34
CA GLY A 16 -14.86 27.10 23.89
C GLY A 16 -16.39 27.11 23.90
N ILE A 17 -17.05 28.19 23.48
CA ILE A 17 -18.52 28.36 23.64
C ILE A 17 -19.25 28.64 22.31
N LEU A 18 -18.53 28.78 21.18
CA LEU A 18 -19.16 29.10 19.88
C LEU A 18 -18.97 28.03 18.79
N PHE A 19 -18.43 26.85 19.12
CA PHE A 19 -18.30 25.71 18.20
C PHE A 19 -19.04 24.43 18.63
N PHE A 20 -20.05 24.57 19.49
CA PHE A 20 -21.06 23.54 19.69
C PHE A 20 -22.45 24.14 19.51
N PRO A 21 -23.06 23.92 18.34
CA PRO A 21 -24.47 23.59 18.33
C PRO A 21 -24.72 22.42 17.39
N TYR A 22 -24.25 21.23 17.79
CA TYR A 22 -24.90 19.95 17.48
C TYR A 22 -24.68 19.00 18.65
N LEU A 23 -25.07 19.46 19.85
CA LEU A 23 -25.66 18.52 20.81
C LEU A 23 -26.99 18.14 20.18
N ALA A 24 -26.97 17.03 19.44
CA ALA A 24 -28.17 16.34 19.02
C ALA A 24 -29.11 16.31 20.22
N MET A 25 -30.32 16.82 20.01
CA MET A 25 -31.43 16.56 20.92
C MET A 25 -31.41 15.05 21.18
N ALA A 26 -31.13 14.67 22.42
CA ALA A 26 -31.19 13.28 22.84
C ALA A 26 -32.61 12.78 22.52
N SER A 27 -32.71 12.03 21.41
CA SER A 27 -33.84 11.15 21.16
C SER A 27 -33.96 10.22 22.36
N PRO A 28 -35.18 9.88 22.82
CA PRO A 28 -35.36 9.15 24.06
C PRO A 28 -34.55 7.85 24.06
N ASN A 29 -33.66 7.68 25.07
CA ASN A 29 -32.92 6.48 25.50
C ASN A 29 -33.07 5.24 24.58
N ASN A 30 -32.56 5.29 23.35
CA ASN A 30 -32.46 4.10 22.54
C ASN A 30 -31.14 3.42 22.89
N THR A 31 -31.20 2.18 23.38
CA THR A 31 -29.99 1.42 23.69
C THR A 31 -29.27 1.06 22.38
N ARG A 32 -27.95 0.86 22.43
CA ARG A 32 -27.13 0.55 21.23
C ARG A 32 -27.68 -0.63 20.42
N ILE A 33 -28.21 -1.65 21.08
CA ILE A 33 -28.81 -2.81 20.40
C ILE A 33 -30.06 -2.45 19.58
N VAL A 34 -30.87 -1.49 20.03
CA VAL A 34 -32.05 -1.01 19.30
C VAL A 34 -31.62 -0.12 18.13
N GLU A 35 -30.60 0.71 18.32
CA GLU A 35 -30.00 1.51 17.23
C GLU A 35 -29.44 0.61 16.13
N LEU A 36 -28.70 -0.44 16.49
CA LEU A 36 -28.15 -1.42 15.54
C LEU A 36 -29.27 -2.14 14.78
N ALA A 37 -30.33 -2.57 15.46
CA ALA A 37 -31.48 -3.20 14.80
C ALA A 37 -32.15 -2.26 13.79
N ALA A 38 -32.34 -0.98 14.14
CA ALA A 38 -32.88 0.03 13.24
C ALA A 38 -31.95 0.31 12.05
N GLN A 39 -30.64 0.39 12.29
CA GLN A 39 -29.63 0.57 11.24
C GLN A 39 -29.60 -0.61 10.27
N ILE A 40 -29.64 -1.85 10.78
CA ILE A 40 -29.70 -3.07 9.95
C ILE A 40 -30.93 -3.02 9.07
N SER A 41 -32.12 -2.77 9.65
CA SER A 41 -33.36 -2.69 8.89
C SER A 41 -33.29 -1.61 7.78
N SER A 42 -32.89 -0.39 8.13
CA SER A 42 -32.80 0.70 7.15
C SER A 42 -31.79 0.43 6.03
N SER A 43 -30.60 -0.10 6.39
CA SER A 43 -29.52 -0.36 5.43
C SER A 43 -29.86 -1.52 4.50
N VAL A 44 -30.48 -2.60 5.01
CA VAL A 44 -30.93 -3.73 4.19
C VAL A 44 -32.03 -3.32 3.22
N THR A 45 -33.01 -2.50 3.65
CA THR A 45 -34.05 -1.99 2.75
C THR A 45 -33.44 -1.19 1.60
N LYS A 46 -32.56 -0.23 1.90
CA LYS A 46 -31.87 0.57 0.88
C LYS A 46 -30.99 -0.28 -0.03
N LEU A 47 -30.30 -1.27 0.53
CA LEU A 47 -29.47 -2.21 -0.23
C LEU A 47 -30.32 -2.98 -1.25
N GLN A 48 -31.46 -3.54 -0.80
CA GLN A 48 -32.38 -4.27 -1.66
C GLN A 48 -32.98 -3.37 -2.74
N GLU A 49 -33.40 -2.15 -2.40
CA GLU A 49 -33.93 -1.18 -3.37
C GLU A 49 -32.90 -0.88 -4.48
N GLN A 50 -31.64 -0.64 -4.12
CA GLN A 50 -30.57 -0.36 -5.10
C GLN A 50 -30.26 -1.57 -5.98
N LEU A 51 -30.23 -2.77 -5.42
CA LEU A 51 -30.05 -4.00 -6.19
C LEU A 51 -31.21 -4.21 -7.18
N SER A 52 -32.46 -4.08 -6.71
CA SER A 52 -33.65 -4.23 -7.54
C SER A 52 -33.71 -3.18 -8.65
N ALA A 53 -33.33 -1.93 -8.38
CA ALA A 53 -33.30 -0.85 -9.38
C ALA A 53 -32.36 -1.14 -10.57
N GLN A 54 -31.33 -1.96 -10.37
CA GLN A 54 -30.39 -2.36 -11.42
C GLN A 54 -30.63 -3.78 -11.95
N GLY A 55 -31.71 -4.45 -11.50
CA GLY A 55 -31.96 -5.86 -11.83
C GLY A 55 -30.88 -6.82 -11.30
N ALA A 56 -30.11 -6.40 -10.29
CA ALA A 56 -29.08 -7.23 -9.67
C ALA A 56 -29.71 -8.31 -8.78
N ALA A 57 -29.10 -9.50 -8.75
CA ALA A 57 -29.56 -10.60 -7.93
C ALA A 57 -29.44 -10.28 -6.43
N THR A 58 -30.43 -10.74 -5.66
CA THR A 58 -30.40 -10.64 -4.20
C THR A 58 -29.38 -11.65 -3.63
N PRO A 59 -28.55 -11.27 -2.64
CA PRO A 59 -27.59 -12.18 -2.04
C PRO A 59 -28.29 -13.35 -1.34
N SER A 60 -27.79 -14.57 -1.54
CA SER A 60 -28.24 -15.78 -0.85
C SER A 60 -27.08 -16.77 -0.68
N PHE A 61 -27.31 -17.90 -0.01
CA PHE A 61 -26.36 -19.02 0.06
C PHE A 61 -26.56 -20.07 -1.04
N ALA A 62 -27.64 -19.95 -1.83
CA ALA A 62 -27.92 -20.90 -2.91
C ALA A 62 -26.75 -20.99 -3.89
N GLU A 63 -26.55 -22.17 -4.50
CA GLU A 63 -25.45 -22.44 -5.43
C GLU A 63 -25.23 -21.37 -6.50
N ASN A 64 -26.30 -20.79 -7.03
CA ASN A 64 -26.26 -19.77 -8.09
C ASN A 64 -26.47 -18.34 -7.56
N GLY A 65 -26.28 -18.11 -6.26
CA GLY A 65 -26.28 -16.77 -5.67
C GLY A 65 -25.10 -15.94 -6.20
N PRO A 66 -25.21 -14.60 -6.20
CA PRO A 66 -24.12 -13.75 -6.69
C PRO A 66 -22.87 -13.87 -5.80
N ASP A 67 -21.71 -14.04 -6.44
CA ASP A 67 -20.40 -14.09 -5.75
C ASP A 67 -20.00 -12.71 -5.21
N ARG A 68 -20.28 -11.65 -5.97
CA ARG A 68 -19.97 -10.26 -5.62
C ARG A 68 -21.19 -9.36 -5.86
N LEU A 69 -21.38 -8.41 -4.97
CA LEU A 69 -22.38 -7.36 -5.12
C LEU A 69 -21.80 -6.18 -5.91
N PRO A 70 -22.62 -5.42 -6.65
CA PRO A 70 -22.16 -4.24 -7.37
C PRO A 70 -21.46 -3.21 -6.47
N ASP A 71 -20.41 -2.55 -6.97
CA ASP A 71 -19.60 -1.64 -6.15
C ASP A 71 -20.38 -0.44 -5.58
N HIS A 72 -21.43 0.02 -6.29
CA HIS A 72 -22.23 1.16 -5.84
C HIS A 72 -22.98 0.89 -4.51
N VAL A 73 -23.21 -0.38 -4.14
CA VAL A 73 -23.83 -0.74 -2.86
C VAL A 73 -22.82 -1.05 -1.74
N SER A 74 -21.51 -0.91 -1.99
CA SER A 74 -20.48 -1.35 -1.04
C SER A 74 -20.60 -0.70 0.34
N SER A 75 -20.91 0.60 0.39
CA SER A 75 -21.13 1.30 1.67
C SER A 75 -22.33 0.77 2.49
N LEU A 76 -23.42 0.38 1.82
CA LEU A 76 -24.58 -0.22 2.47
C LEU A 76 -24.27 -1.64 2.95
N LYS A 77 -23.55 -2.43 2.13
CA LYS A 77 -23.05 -3.74 2.52
C LYS A 77 -22.18 -3.63 3.77
N ASP A 78 -21.23 -2.70 3.79
CA ASP A 78 -20.34 -2.47 4.93
C ASP A 78 -21.13 -2.13 6.21
N ALA A 79 -22.09 -1.21 6.10
CA ALA A 79 -22.94 -0.82 7.23
C ALA A 79 -23.76 -1.99 7.79
N VAL A 80 -24.26 -2.88 6.94
CA VAL A 80 -24.99 -4.09 7.38
C VAL A 80 -24.03 -5.10 8.03
N LEU A 81 -22.87 -5.34 7.43
CA LEU A 81 -21.89 -6.30 7.97
C LEU A 81 -21.38 -5.89 9.34
N ASP A 82 -21.01 -4.62 9.52
CA ASP A 82 -20.55 -4.12 10.83
C ASP A 82 -21.67 -4.14 11.87
N ALA A 83 -22.86 -3.64 11.53
CA ALA A 83 -23.96 -3.58 12.50
C ALA A 83 -24.43 -4.98 12.94
N THR A 84 -24.44 -5.97 12.03
CA THR A 84 -24.76 -7.35 12.37
C THR A 84 -23.67 -8.03 13.19
N ALA A 85 -22.40 -7.77 12.88
CA ALA A 85 -21.27 -8.27 13.66
C ALA A 85 -21.28 -7.69 15.08
N GLU A 86 -21.43 -6.37 15.22
CA GLU A 86 -21.48 -5.68 16.50
C GLU A 86 -22.67 -6.16 17.34
N LEU A 87 -23.88 -6.24 16.76
CA LEU A 87 -25.06 -6.71 17.48
C LEU A 87 -24.89 -8.15 17.97
N HIS A 88 -24.33 -9.03 17.14
CA HIS A 88 -24.04 -10.41 17.54
C HIS A 88 -23.02 -10.42 18.69
N GLU A 89 -21.92 -9.68 18.57
CA GLU A 89 -20.85 -9.67 19.57
C GLU A 89 -21.27 -9.07 20.92
N ILE A 90 -22.13 -8.04 20.92
CA ILE A 90 -22.72 -7.46 22.13
C ILE A 90 -23.59 -8.49 22.87
N LEU A 91 -24.25 -9.39 22.15
CA LEU A 91 -25.15 -10.39 22.72
C LEU A 91 -24.44 -11.66 23.21
N LEU A 92 -23.15 -11.85 22.89
CA LEU A 92 -22.39 -12.99 23.39
C LEU A 92 -21.85 -12.71 24.80
N ASP A 93 -21.92 -13.73 25.67
CA ASP A 93 -21.13 -13.69 26.90
C ASP A 93 -19.63 -13.62 26.57
N PRO A 94 -18.79 -13.02 27.41
CA PRO A 94 -17.36 -12.85 27.14
C PRO A 94 -16.64 -14.14 26.73
N LEU A 95 -16.99 -15.28 27.32
CA LEU A 95 -16.39 -16.58 26.98
C LEU A 95 -16.77 -17.03 25.56
N PHE A 96 -18.02 -16.86 25.15
CA PHE A 96 -18.46 -17.21 23.80
C PHE A 96 -17.88 -16.25 22.75
N LEU A 97 -17.64 -14.98 23.12
CA LEU A 97 -16.93 -14.05 22.25
C LEU A 97 -15.48 -14.51 22.01
N LEU A 98 -14.78 -15.00 23.05
CA LEU A 98 -13.45 -15.60 22.88
C LEU A 98 -13.50 -16.85 21.99
N PHE A 99 -14.44 -17.76 22.23
CA PHE A 99 -14.61 -18.97 21.44
C PHE A 99 -14.89 -18.70 19.95
N LYS A 100 -15.64 -17.64 19.64
CA LYS A 100 -15.87 -17.20 18.25
C LYS A 100 -14.57 -17.00 17.48
N PHE A 101 -13.55 -16.41 18.12
CA PHE A 101 -12.27 -16.10 17.47
C PHE A 101 -11.20 -17.19 17.65
N SER A 102 -11.35 -18.09 18.63
CA SER A 102 -10.38 -19.16 18.90
C SER A 102 -10.74 -20.52 18.28
N SER A 103 -11.82 -20.63 17.51
CA SER A 103 -12.29 -21.93 16.99
C SER A 103 -11.43 -22.44 15.83
N ILE A 104 -10.42 -23.22 16.17
CA ILE A 104 -9.51 -23.90 15.23
C ILE A 104 -10.20 -25.05 14.46
N GLU A 105 -11.32 -25.57 14.98
CA GLU A 105 -12.11 -26.65 14.37
C GLU A 105 -12.72 -26.24 13.02
N ASN A 106 -12.97 -24.94 12.84
CA ASN A 106 -13.42 -24.37 11.57
C ASN A 106 -12.39 -24.61 10.46
N LEU A 107 -11.11 -24.37 10.73
CA LEU A 107 -10.03 -24.59 9.76
C LEU A 107 -9.85 -26.08 9.48
N VAL A 108 -9.90 -26.94 10.51
CA VAL A 108 -9.88 -28.41 10.36
C VAL A 108 -10.97 -28.88 9.40
N THR A 109 -12.14 -28.25 9.45
CA THR A 109 -13.28 -28.62 8.61
C THR A 109 -13.11 -28.16 7.18
N ILE A 110 -12.75 -26.89 6.97
CA ILE A 110 -12.50 -26.32 5.63
C ILE A 110 -11.39 -27.13 4.94
N ASP A 111 -10.29 -27.38 5.65
CA ASP A 111 -9.19 -28.20 5.19
C ASP A 111 -9.62 -29.64 4.87
N GLY A 112 -10.32 -30.30 5.80
CA GLY A 112 -10.77 -31.67 5.63
C GLY A 112 -11.63 -31.85 4.38
N VAL A 113 -12.64 -31.00 4.17
CA VAL A 113 -13.51 -31.12 2.99
C VAL A 113 -12.75 -30.89 1.68
N CYS A 114 -11.75 -30.00 1.67
CA CYS A 114 -10.91 -29.74 0.50
C CYS A 114 -9.91 -30.87 0.24
N ARG A 115 -9.23 -31.40 1.28
CA ARG A 115 -8.27 -32.50 1.15
C ARG A 115 -8.94 -33.80 0.68
N TYR A 116 -10.13 -34.09 1.19
CA TYR A 116 -10.94 -35.21 0.72
C TYR A 116 -11.63 -34.94 -0.61
N LYS A 117 -11.49 -33.74 -1.19
CA LYS A 117 -12.10 -33.32 -2.46
C LYS A 117 -13.63 -33.47 -2.47
N ILE A 118 -14.28 -33.29 -1.31
CA ILE A 118 -15.73 -33.42 -1.16
C ILE A 118 -16.49 -32.42 -2.04
N PRO A 119 -16.10 -31.14 -2.14
CA PRO A 119 -16.72 -30.21 -3.08
C PRO A 119 -16.76 -30.73 -4.52
N ASP A 120 -15.69 -31.35 -5.00
CA ASP A 120 -15.56 -31.82 -6.38
C ASP A 120 -16.40 -33.08 -6.66
N MET A 121 -16.91 -33.75 -5.63
CA MET A 121 -17.78 -34.93 -5.77
C MET A 121 -19.22 -34.58 -6.13
N ILE A 122 -19.63 -33.32 -5.92
CA ILE A 122 -21.00 -32.86 -6.12
C ILE A 122 -21.07 -32.22 -7.52
N PRO A 123 -21.84 -32.79 -8.47
CA PRO A 123 -22.07 -32.11 -9.75
C PRO A 123 -22.80 -30.78 -9.54
N ALA A 124 -22.57 -29.79 -10.40
CA ALA A 124 -23.30 -28.52 -10.37
C ALA A 124 -24.83 -28.76 -10.51
N GLY A 125 -25.63 -28.19 -9.61
CA GLY A 125 -27.07 -28.45 -9.49
C GLY A 125 -27.43 -29.87 -9.06
N GLY A 126 -26.44 -30.69 -8.71
CA GLY A 126 -26.56 -32.08 -8.31
C GLY A 126 -26.64 -32.27 -6.80
N LYS A 127 -26.65 -33.54 -6.39
CA LYS A 127 -26.68 -33.97 -5.01
C LYS A 127 -25.80 -35.21 -4.80
N ILE A 128 -25.39 -35.44 -3.56
CA ILE A 128 -24.65 -36.63 -3.15
C ILE A 128 -25.09 -37.06 -1.75
N THR A 129 -25.07 -38.35 -1.45
CA THR A 129 -25.38 -38.88 -0.11
C THR A 129 -24.13 -39.03 0.75
N PHE A 130 -24.30 -39.11 2.08
CA PHE A 130 -23.17 -39.46 2.96
C PHE A 130 -22.59 -40.84 2.69
N ASP A 131 -23.38 -41.82 2.21
CA ASP A 131 -22.88 -43.14 1.83
C ASP A 131 -21.97 -43.06 0.60
N GLU A 132 -22.36 -42.28 -0.42
CA GLU A 132 -21.52 -42.06 -1.60
C GLU A 132 -20.24 -41.28 -1.28
N ILE A 133 -20.31 -40.27 -0.39
CA ILE A 133 -19.09 -39.58 0.09
C ILE A 133 -18.20 -40.56 0.87
N SER A 134 -18.79 -41.41 1.72
CA SER A 134 -18.08 -42.44 2.48
C SER A 134 -17.33 -43.40 1.57
N GLU A 135 -17.99 -43.89 0.50
CA GLU A 135 -17.38 -44.75 -0.51
C GLU A 135 -16.23 -44.04 -1.25
N LYS A 136 -16.45 -42.81 -1.73
CA LYS A 136 -15.45 -42.06 -2.50
C LYS A 136 -14.24 -41.61 -1.68
N THR A 137 -14.42 -41.31 -0.40
CA THR A 137 -13.35 -40.84 0.50
C THR A 137 -12.65 -41.98 1.24
N GLY A 138 -13.28 -43.15 1.34
CA GLY A 138 -12.84 -44.25 2.21
C GLY A 138 -13.05 -43.99 3.70
N LEU A 139 -13.68 -42.87 4.08
CA LEU A 139 -14.01 -42.57 5.47
C LEU A 139 -15.25 -43.34 5.90
N ALA A 140 -15.30 -43.77 7.17
CA ALA A 140 -16.53 -44.30 7.73
C ALA A 140 -17.64 -43.22 7.73
N LYS A 141 -18.89 -43.64 7.46
CA LYS A 141 -20.06 -42.74 7.38
C LYS A 141 -20.19 -41.77 8.57
N TYR A 142 -19.89 -42.22 9.80
CA TYR A 142 -19.96 -41.35 10.98
C TYR A 142 -18.95 -40.19 10.93
N ALA A 143 -17.76 -40.42 10.35
CA ALA A 143 -16.73 -39.40 10.20
C ALA A 143 -17.11 -38.40 9.11
N VAL A 144 -17.64 -38.87 7.98
CA VAL A 144 -18.23 -38.02 6.92
C VAL A 144 -19.35 -37.16 7.49
N ARG A 145 -20.32 -37.79 8.18
CA ARG A 145 -21.47 -37.10 8.78
C ARG A 145 -21.00 -35.99 9.73
N ARG A 146 -19.99 -36.26 10.57
CA ARG A 146 -19.42 -35.26 11.51
C ARG A 146 -18.77 -34.10 10.75
N LEU A 147 -17.92 -34.39 9.78
CA LEU A 147 -17.18 -33.37 9.02
C LEU A 147 -18.12 -32.50 8.18
N VAL A 148 -19.00 -33.13 7.39
CA VAL A 148 -19.89 -32.41 6.47
C VAL A 148 -20.96 -31.62 7.23
N ARG A 149 -21.53 -32.16 8.33
CA ARG A 149 -22.48 -31.38 9.13
C ARG A 149 -21.85 -30.20 9.84
N HIS A 150 -20.58 -30.30 10.26
CA HIS A 150 -19.87 -29.13 10.74
C HIS A 150 -19.66 -28.11 9.61
N ALA A 151 -19.32 -28.54 8.39
CA ALA A 151 -19.21 -27.64 7.23
C ALA A 151 -20.56 -26.96 6.88
N ILE A 152 -21.70 -27.64 7.09
CA ILE A 152 -23.04 -27.06 6.91
C ILE A 152 -23.33 -25.93 7.92
N THR A 153 -22.89 -26.04 9.18
CA THR A 153 -23.07 -24.93 10.16
C THR A 153 -22.31 -23.68 9.74
N MET A 154 -21.23 -23.85 8.98
CA MET A 154 -20.42 -22.79 8.37
C MET A 154 -20.96 -22.29 7.02
N ARG A 155 -22.12 -22.79 6.57
CA ARG A 155 -22.74 -22.49 5.26
C ARG A 155 -21.90 -22.91 4.06
N ILE A 156 -21.05 -23.92 4.21
CA ILE A 156 -20.24 -24.46 3.11
C ILE A 156 -21.09 -25.35 2.20
N PHE A 157 -21.91 -26.25 2.76
CA PHE A 157 -22.85 -27.10 2.02
C PHE A 157 -24.28 -26.93 2.54
N ASP A 158 -25.26 -27.51 1.84
CA ASP A 158 -26.65 -27.63 2.28
C ASP A 158 -27.07 -29.10 2.38
N GLU A 159 -27.94 -29.43 3.35
CA GLU A 159 -28.57 -30.77 3.54
C GLU A 159 -30.09 -30.64 3.37
N PRO A 160 -30.64 -30.55 2.14
CA PRO A 160 -32.07 -30.33 1.90
C PRO A 160 -32.95 -31.53 2.29
N GLU A 161 -32.40 -32.73 2.23
CA GLU A 161 -33.05 -33.98 2.67
C GLU A 161 -32.08 -34.73 3.60
N HIS A 162 -32.60 -35.64 4.42
CA HIS A 162 -31.79 -36.38 5.38
C HIS A 162 -30.61 -37.10 4.68
N GLU A 163 -29.38 -36.73 5.06
CA GLU A 163 -28.12 -37.25 4.52
C GLU A 163 -27.87 -37.02 3.03
N VAL A 164 -28.62 -36.11 2.41
CA VAL A 164 -28.44 -35.70 1.03
C VAL A 164 -27.84 -34.30 1.02
N ILE A 165 -26.71 -34.15 0.35
CA ILE A 165 -25.89 -32.95 0.34
C ILE A 165 -25.91 -32.31 -1.04
N THR A 166 -26.09 -30.99 -1.06
CA THR A 166 -26.02 -30.15 -2.27
C THR A 166 -25.00 -29.04 -2.07
N HIS A 167 -24.57 -28.44 -3.18
CA HIS A 167 -23.76 -27.24 -3.11
C HIS A 167 -24.54 -26.06 -2.52
N SER A 168 -23.88 -25.34 -1.62
CA SER A 168 -24.09 -23.89 -1.48
C SER A 168 -23.14 -23.15 -2.44
N LYS A 169 -23.30 -21.83 -2.59
CA LYS A 169 -22.32 -21.01 -3.33
C LYS A 169 -20.89 -21.15 -2.81
N VAL A 170 -20.71 -21.37 -1.50
CA VAL A 170 -19.39 -21.44 -0.87
C VAL A 170 -18.70 -22.75 -1.25
N SER A 171 -19.37 -23.90 -1.11
CA SER A 171 -18.79 -25.17 -1.58
C SER A 171 -18.53 -25.19 -3.08
N LYS A 172 -19.38 -24.55 -3.89
CA LYS A 172 -19.11 -24.40 -5.33
C LYS A 172 -17.87 -23.57 -5.59
N PHE A 173 -17.69 -22.48 -4.85
CA PHE A 173 -16.48 -21.65 -4.94
C PHE A 173 -15.21 -22.42 -4.55
N LEU A 174 -15.29 -23.37 -3.60
CA LEU A 174 -14.18 -24.26 -3.21
C LEU A 174 -13.78 -25.28 -4.30
N THR A 175 -14.56 -25.45 -5.37
CA THR A 175 -14.18 -26.28 -6.54
C THR A 175 -13.19 -25.57 -7.47
N ILE A 176 -13.02 -24.25 -7.32
CA ILE A 176 -12.04 -23.48 -8.09
C ILE A 176 -10.64 -23.92 -7.65
N PRO A 177 -9.78 -24.42 -8.57
CA PRO A 177 -8.48 -25.00 -8.20
C PRO A 177 -7.58 -24.05 -7.39
N GLN A 178 -7.59 -22.77 -7.71
CA GLN A 178 -6.82 -21.74 -6.99
C GLN A 178 -7.32 -21.56 -5.55
N ILE A 179 -8.64 -21.60 -5.34
CA ILE A 179 -9.25 -21.45 -4.01
C ILE A 179 -9.00 -22.70 -3.16
N ASN A 180 -9.16 -23.88 -3.76
CA ASN A 180 -8.84 -25.14 -3.09
C ASN A 180 -7.35 -25.21 -2.72
N GLY A 181 -6.48 -24.83 -3.65
CA GLY A 181 -5.03 -24.77 -3.40
C GLY A 181 -4.64 -23.75 -2.34
N TRP A 182 -5.34 -22.62 -2.26
CA TRP A 182 -5.19 -21.66 -1.16
C TRP A 182 -5.59 -22.27 0.19
N VAL A 183 -6.72 -22.97 0.28
CA VAL A 183 -7.11 -23.67 1.52
C VAL A 183 -6.05 -24.67 1.95
N GLU A 184 -5.52 -25.46 1.02
CA GLU A 184 -4.46 -26.42 1.34
C GLU A 184 -3.18 -25.72 1.81
N PHE A 185 -2.79 -24.60 1.19
CA PHE A 185 -1.66 -23.78 1.62
C PHE A 185 -1.86 -23.23 3.03
N GLU A 186 -3.00 -22.58 3.29
CA GLU A 186 -3.37 -22.04 4.61
C GLU A 186 -3.32 -23.10 5.70
N ALA A 187 -3.92 -24.26 5.46
CA ALA A 187 -4.03 -25.30 6.48
C ALA A 187 -2.74 -26.10 6.71
N ARG A 188 -1.89 -26.26 5.68
CA ARG A 188 -0.71 -27.14 5.75
C ARG A 188 0.60 -26.41 5.96
N ASP A 189 0.72 -25.20 5.42
CA ASP A 189 1.99 -24.47 5.39
C ASP A 189 1.91 -23.21 6.27
N VAL A 190 0.77 -22.50 6.26
CA VAL A 190 0.59 -21.27 7.03
C VAL A 190 0.21 -21.55 8.49
N TRP A 191 -0.77 -22.42 8.74
CA TRP A 191 -1.27 -22.68 10.09
C TRP A 191 -0.20 -23.20 11.07
N PRO A 192 0.65 -24.17 10.70
CA PRO A 192 1.75 -24.58 11.57
C PRO A 192 2.73 -23.44 11.88
N ALA A 193 2.98 -22.55 10.91
CA ALA A 193 3.83 -21.37 11.10
C ALA A 193 3.19 -20.32 12.02
N ASN A 194 1.89 -20.06 11.84
CA ASN A 194 1.12 -19.14 12.69
C ASN A 194 1.14 -19.58 14.16
N ALA A 195 1.05 -20.89 14.42
CA ALA A 195 1.14 -21.41 15.78
C ALA A 195 2.48 -21.15 16.47
N ARG A 196 3.53 -20.80 15.71
CA ARG A 196 4.90 -20.55 16.18
C ARG A 196 5.28 -19.06 16.18
N ILE A 197 4.38 -18.16 15.79
CA ILE A 197 4.68 -16.72 15.71
C ILE A 197 5.10 -16.14 17.07
N ILE A 198 4.38 -16.48 18.14
CA ILE A 198 4.67 -15.97 19.49
C ILE A 198 5.97 -16.58 20.01
N ASP A 199 6.25 -17.85 19.68
CA ASP A 199 7.52 -18.50 20.03
C ASP A 199 8.71 -17.80 19.35
N ALA A 200 8.55 -17.41 18.08
CA ALA A 200 9.57 -16.64 17.34
C ALA A 200 9.80 -15.27 17.97
N LEU A 201 8.73 -14.52 18.26
CA LEU A 201 8.82 -13.20 18.91
C LEU A 201 9.47 -13.26 20.31
N GLN A 202 9.24 -14.33 21.06
CA GLN A 202 9.90 -14.55 22.35
C GLN A 202 11.38 -14.92 22.20
N LYS A 203 11.72 -15.73 21.19
CA LYS A 203 13.09 -16.19 20.94
C LYS A 203 13.97 -15.08 20.36
N TRP A 204 13.42 -14.28 19.46
CA TRP A 204 14.12 -13.24 18.70
C TRP A 204 13.40 -11.89 18.82
N PRO A 205 13.40 -11.27 20.01
CA PRO A 205 12.70 -10.01 20.21
C PRO A 205 13.32 -8.90 19.35
N ASN A 206 12.48 -8.19 18.60
CA ASN A 206 12.85 -7.09 17.70
C ASN A 206 13.70 -7.50 16.48
N SER A 207 13.77 -8.79 16.15
CA SER A 207 14.42 -9.19 14.91
C SER A 207 13.66 -8.69 13.68
N GLN A 208 14.40 -8.44 12.62
CA GLN A 208 13.87 -8.15 11.28
C GLN A 208 14.42 -9.15 10.25
N MET A 209 15.07 -10.22 10.73
CA MET A 209 15.82 -11.14 9.89
C MET A 209 14.88 -12.18 9.28
N PRO A 210 14.83 -12.35 7.94
CA PRO A 210 13.87 -13.24 7.29
C PRO A 210 14.03 -14.72 7.65
N ASN A 211 15.14 -15.11 8.29
CA ASN A 211 15.41 -16.44 8.81
C ASN A 211 15.10 -16.60 10.32
N GLU A 212 14.42 -15.66 10.96
CA GLU A 212 14.09 -15.67 12.40
C GLU A 212 12.57 -15.61 12.66
N THR A 213 11.79 -16.31 11.83
CA THR A 213 10.32 -16.21 11.81
C THR A 213 9.58 -17.44 12.37
N GLY A 214 8.27 -17.31 12.56
CA GLY A 214 7.40 -18.43 12.92
C GLY A 214 7.41 -19.56 11.88
N TYR A 215 7.49 -19.21 10.58
CA TYR A 215 7.63 -20.18 9.50
C TYR A 215 8.91 -21.00 9.61
N VAL A 216 10.03 -20.35 9.92
CA VAL A 216 11.32 -21.02 10.10
C VAL A 216 11.28 -21.99 11.27
N LEU A 217 10.65 -21.60 12.38
CA LEU A 217 10.47 -22.50 13.54
C LEU A 217 9.56 -23.70 13.24
N ALA A 218 8.60 -23.56 12.32
CA ALA A 218 7.71 -24.64 11.92
C ALA A 218 8.34 -25.59 10.87
N ASN A 219 9.41 -25.17 10.21
CA ASN A 219 10.05 -25.90 9.10
C ASN A 219 11.53 -26.24 9.37
N ASP A 220 11.84 -26.63 10.61
CA ASP A 220 13.16 -27.12 11.02
C ASP A 220 14.33 -26.18 10.68
N GLY A 221 14.11 -24.86 10.77
CA GLY A 221 15.14 -23.87 10.52
C GLY A 221 15.26 -23.42 9.06
N LYS A 222 14.39 -23.88 8.16
CA LYS A 222 14.39 -23.48 6.74
C LYS A 222 13.47 -22.29 6.49
N SER A 223 13.94 -21.35 5.68
CA SER A 223 13.18 -20.21 5.16
C SER A 223 12.18 -20.62 4.07
N VAL A 224 11.23 -19.74 3.74
CA VAL A 224 10.24 -19.98 2.67
C VAL A 224 10.90 -20.36 1.34
N PRO A 225 11.91 -19.63 0.82
CA PRO A 225 12.56 -20.02 -0.44
C PRO A 225 13.23 -21.41 -0.38
N GLU A 226 13.87 -21.75 0.75
CA GLU A 226 14.52 -23.05 0.92
C GLU A 226 13.52 -24.21 0.96
N VAL A 227 12.36 -24.02 1.61
CA VAL A 227 11.29 -25.02 1.62
C VAL A 227 10.69 -25.19 0.23
N ILE A 228 10.39 -24.08 -0.47
CA ILE A 228 9.85 -24.11 -1.83
C ILE A 228 10.83 -24.80 -2.80
N ALA A 229 12.12 -24.48 -2.72
CA ALA A 229 13.13 -25.08 -3.59
C ALA A 229 13.34 -26.58 -3.33
N SER A 230 13.21 -27.02 -2.06
CA SER A 230 13.43 -28.41 -1.67
C SER A 230 12.18 -29.29 -1.71
N ASN A 231 10.98 -28.72 -1.78
CA ASN A 231 9.71 -29.45 -1.75
C ASN A 231 8.74 -29.00 -2.86
N PRO A 232 8.67 -29.75 -3.99
CA PRO A 232 7.78 -29.42 -5.11
C PRO A 232 6.29 -29.35 -4.74
N GLU A 233 5.83 -30.13 -3.78
CA GLU A 233 4.43 -30.08 -3.34
C GLU A 233 4.11 -28.78 -2.61
N VAL A 234 5.04 -28.30 -1.76
CA VAL A 234 4.90 -26.99 -1.11
C VAL A 234 4.96 -25.88 -2.16
N ALA A 235 5.88 -25.96 -3.12
CA ALA A 235 5.96 -25.00 -4.22
C ALA A 235 4.65 -24.90 -5.01
N GLN A 236 4.00 -26.04 -5.29
CA GLN A 236 2.71 -26.08 -5.96
C GLN A 236 1.61 -25.42 -5.12
N ARG A 237 1.51 -25.75 -3.82
CA ARG A 237 0.51 -25.14 -2.92
C ARG A 237 0.72 -23.64 -2.75
N PHE A 238 1.97 -23.21 -2.54
CA PHE A 238 2.33 -21.80 -2.48
C PHE A 238 1.92 -21.07 -3.76
N GLY A 239 2.27 -21.61 -4.93
CA GLY A 239 1.88 -21.03 -6.22
C GLY A 239 0.36 -20.93 -6.42
N ALA A 240 -0.40 -21.94 -5.99
CA ALA A 240 -1.86 -21.91 -6.04
C ALA A 240 -2.45 -20.87 -5.07
N GLY A 241 -1.92 -20.80 -3.84
CA GLY A 241 -2.31 -19.81 -2.83
C GLY A 241 -2.10 -18.38 -3.30
N MET A 242 -0.96 -18.09 -3.94
CA MET A 242 -0.69 -16.77 -4.52
C MET A 242 -1.66 -16.40 -5.65
N GLN A 243 -2.16 -17.37 -6.41
CA GLN A 243 -3.18 -17.10 -7.44
C GLN A 243 -4.55 -16.76 -6.86
N ALA A 244 -4.88 -17.23 -5.65
CA ALA A 244 -6.17 -16.91 -5.01
C ALA A 244 -6.35 -15.43 -4.68
N ILE A 245 -5.25 -14.66 -4.56
CA ILE A 245 -5.27 -13.21 -4.37
C ILE A 245 -6.06 -12.51 -5.49
N GLN A 246 -6.10 -13.08 -6.70
CA GLN A 246 -6.87 -12.53 -7.82
C GLN A 246 -8.39 -12.49 -7.56
N TYR A 247 -8.88 -13.28 -6.61
CA TYR A 247 -10.29 -13.31 -6.21
C TYR A 247 -10.61 -12.36 -5.04
N VAL A 248 -9.59 -11.75 -4.42
CA VAL A 248 -9.80 -10.75 -3.38
C VAL A 248 -10.18 -9.43 -4.04
N PRO A 249 -11.35 -8.84 -3.71
CA PRO A 249 -11.81 -7.60 -4.33
C PRO A 249 -10.77 -6.48 -4.27
N GLY A 250 -10.43 -5.90 -5.42
CA GLY A 250 -9.49 -4.78 -5.52
C GLY A 250 -8.02 -5.16 -5.29
N GLN A 251 -7.69 -6.45 -5.22
CA GLN A 251 -6.30 -6.94 -5.22
C GLN A 251 -5.93 -7.70 -6.49
N SER A 252 -6.87 -7.90 -7.42
CA SER A 252 -6.56 -8.51 -8.70
C SER A 252 -5.57 -7.65 -9.50
N THR A 253 -4.82 -8.28 -10.41
CA THR A 253 -3.92 -7.55 -11.29
C THR A 253 -4.69 -6.67 -12.28
N GLN A 254 -5.92 -7.04 -12.60
CA GLN A 254 -6.79 -6.26 -13.48
C GLN A 254 -7.25 -4.96 -12.81
N ASP A 255 -7.55 -4.96 -11.51
CA ASP A 255 -8.03 -3.76 -10.80
C ASP A 255 -6.97 -2.64 -10.75
N MET A 256 -5.69 -3.00 -10.78
CA MET A 256 -4.54 -2.06 -10.73
C MET A 256 -4.60 -0.99 -11.84
N VAL A 257 -5.16 -1.32 -13.00
CA VAL A 257 -5.22 -0.43 -14.16
C VAL A 257 -6.12 0.81 -13.94
N GLU A 258 -6.94 0.79 -12.89
CA GLU A 258 -7.83 1.90 -12.49
C GLU A 258 -7.30 2.70 -11.30
N VAL A 259 -6.25 2.21 -10.61
CA VAL A 259 -5.77 2.82 -9.35
C VAL A 259 -4.96 4.10 -9.59
N TYR A 260 -4.19 4.13 -10.68
CA TYR A 260 -3.31 5.25 -11.03
C TYR A 260 -3.60 5.74 -12.45
N ASP A 261 -3.37 7.04 -12.70
CA ASP A 261 -3.50 7.63 -14.04
C ASP A 261 -2.28 7.26 -14.90
N TRP A 262 -2.21 5.98 -15.29
CA TRP A 262 -1.13 5.44 -16.12
C TRP A 262 -1.03 6.12 -17.49
N ALA A 263 -2.16 6.61 -18.02
CA ALA A 263 -2.20 7.31 -19.30
C ALA A 263 -1.44 8.66 -19.24
N SER A 264 -1.43 9.33 -18.09
CA SER A 264 -0.70 10.60 -17.88
C SER A 264 0.82 10.47 -18.05
N LEU A 265 1.38 9.26 -17.95
CA LEU A 265 2.80 9.01 -18.16
C LEU A 265 3.23 9.21 -19.62
N GLY A 266 2.30 9.17 -20.58
CA GLY A 266 2.60 9.37 -21.99
C GLY A 266 3.43 8.22 -22.57
N ASN A 267 4.45 8.56 -23.36
CA ASN A 267 5.41 7.57 -23.88
C ASN A 267 6.51 7.37 -22.85
N ALA A 268 6.44 6.28 -22.10
CA ALA A 268 7.31 6.04 -20.95
C ALA A 268 7.76 4.58 -20.88
N THR A 269 8.94 4.38 -20.31
CA THR A 269 9.44 3.05 -19.91
C THR A 269 9.24 2.86 -18.42
N VAL A 270 8.62 1.73 -18.06
CA VAL A 270 8.36 1.31 -16.69
C VAL A 270 9.23 0.09 -16.38
N VAL A 271 10.09 0.20 -15.38
CA VAL A 271 10.72 -0.97 -14.76
C VAL A 271 9.74 -1.51 -13.72
N ASN A 272 9.25 -2.73 -13.92
CA ASN A 272 8.44 -3.45 -12.93
C ASN A 272 9.38 -4.33 -12.11
N GLY A 273 9.83 -3.82 -10.97
CA GLY A 273 10.81 -4.45 -10.09
C GLY A 273 10.18 -5.52 -9.21
N MET A 274 10.82 -6.69 -9.12
CA MET A 274 10.26 -7.92 -8.55
C MET A 274 8.91 -8.25 -9.18
N GLY A 275 8.84 -8.10 -10.50
CA GLY A 275 7.61 -8.20 -11.27
C GLY A 275 7.17 -9.65 -11.55
N SER A 276 7.89 -10.63 -10.99
CA SER A 276 7.65 -12.06 -11.15
C SER A 276 7.50 -12.44 -12.63
N ARG A 277 6.42 -13.15 -12.97
CA ARG A 277 6.14 -13.59 -14.35
C ARG A 277 5.47 -12.52 -15.22
N GLY A 278 5.45 -11.26 -14.78
CA GLY A 278 5.09 -10.11 -15.61
C GLY A 278 3.60 -9.81 -15.75
N GLN A 279 2.70 -10.45 -14.99
CA GLN A 279 1.24 -10.27 -15.13
C GLN A 279 0.83 -8.80 -15.03
N ALA A 280 1.38 -8.04 -14.07
CA ALA A 280 1.09 -6.61 -13.92
C ALA A 280 1.54 -5.80 -15.15
N ALA A 281 2.73 -6.07 -15.67
CA ALA A 281 3.23 -5.43 -16.88
C ALA A 281 2.37 -5.79 -18.09
N PHE A 282 1.89 -7.03 -18.21
CA PHE A 282 1.02 -7.44 -19.32
C PHE A 282 -0.32 -6.70 -19.31
N GLU A 283 -1.00 -6.61 -18.16
CA GLU A 283 -2.28 -5.93 -18.06
C GLU A 283 -2.15 -4.42 -18.35
N LEU A 284 -1.11 -3.77 -17.82
CA LEU A 284 -0.84 -2.36 -18.11
C LEU A 284 -0.45 -2.14 -19.57
N ALA A 285 0.41 -3.00 -20.14
CA ALA A 285 0.81 -2.88 -21.54
C ALA A 285 -0.35 -3.08 -22.50
N LYS A 286 -1.30 -3.98 -22.21
CA LYS A 286 -2.53 -4.14 -23.01
C LYS A 286 -3.39 -2.88 -22.99
N LYS A 287 -3.62 -2.28 -21.82
CA LYS A 287 -4.51 -1.11 -21.67
C LYS A 287 -3.85 0.20 -22.11
N PHE A 288 -2.53 0.34 -21.97
CA PHE A 288 -1.80 1.58 -22.24
C PHE A 288 -0.71 1.36 -23.32
N PRO A 289 -1.05 1.55 -24.61
CA PRO A 289 -0.14 1.25 -25.73
C PRO A 289 1.15 2.06 -25.78
N LYS A 290 1.19 3.20 -25.08
CA LYS A 290 2.37 4.09 -25.01
C LYS A 290 3.37 3.68 -23.92
N LEU A 291 3.05 2.69 -23.10
CA LEU A 291 3.95 2.19 -22.07
C LEU A 291 4.75 0.98 -22.58
N ASN A 292 6.04 1.00 -22.25
CA ASN A 292 6.97 -0.10 -22.43
C ASN A 292 7.43 -0.60 -21.06
N PHE A 293 7.68 -1.90 -20.93
CA PHE A 293 7.98 -2.54 -19.67
C PHE A 293 9.28 -3.33 -19.71
N VAL A 294 10.04 -3.20 -18.64
CA VAL A 294 11.14 -4.06 -18.27
C VAL A 294 10.76 -4.75 -16.98
N VAL A 295 10.50 -6.04 -17.04
CA VAL A 295 10.16 -6.84 -15.85
C VAL A 295 11.44 -7.38 -15.26
N GLN A 296 11.74 -6.99 -14.02
CA GLN A 296 12.94 -7.36 -13.31
C GLN A 296 12.62 -8.35 -12.19
N ASP A 297 13.37 -9.44 -12.12
CA ASP A 297 13.31 -10.41 -11.02
C ASP A 297 14.60 -11.24 -10.95
N SER A 298 14.72 -12.04 -9.88
CA SER A 298 15.82 -12.98 -9.69
C SER A 298 15.88 -14.03 -10.79
N LYS A 299 17.09 -14.56 -11.04
CA LYS A 299 17.35 -15.51 -12.13
C LYS A 299 16.42 -16.71 -12.15
N ASP A 300 16.17 -17.30 -10.98
CA ASP A 300 15.37 -18.52 -10.84
C ASP A 300 13.88 -18.28 -11.19
N ILE A 301 13.37 -17.07 -10.93
CA ILE A 301 12.00 -16.68 -11.28
C ILE A 301 11.84 -16.48 -12.79
N LEU A 302 12.88 -16.01 -13.47
CA LEU A 302 12.85 -15.71 -14.90
C LEU A 302 12.99 -16.96 -15.81
N VAL A 303 13.14 -18.16 -15.24
CA VAL A 303 13.25 -19.39 -16.03
C VAL A 303 11.97 -19.62 -16.84
N GLY A 304 12.11 -19.61 -18.17
CA GLY A 304 11.02 -19.90 -19.10
C GLY A 304 9.98 -18.78 -19.26
N VAL A 305 10.21 -17.56 -18.77
CA VAL A 305 9.23 -16.45 -18.88
C VAL A 305 9.02 -15.94 -20.30
N ASN A 306 10.03 -16.06 -21.17
CA ASN A 306 9.93 -15.57 -22.55
C ASN A 306 8.81 -16.25 -23.35
N SER A 307 8.47 -17.51 -23.04
CA SER A 307 7.34 -18.20 -23.69
C SER A 307 5.97 -17.77 -23.15
N THR A 308 5.94 -16.99 -22.06
CA THR A 308 4.69 -16.50 -21.45
C THR A 308 4.31 -15.10 -21.91
N ILE A 309 5.18 -14.41 -22.67
CA ILE A 309 4.88 -13.08 -23.21
C ILE A 309 3.80 -13.23 -24.29
N PRO A 310 2.65 -12.54 -24.16
CA PRO A 310 1.66 -12.49 -25.24
C PRO A 310 2.28 -11.91 -26.52
N SER A 311 1.97 -12.50 -27.68
CA SER A 311 2.64 -12.15 -28.94
C SER A 311 2.46 -10.69 -29.32
N GLU A 312 1.32 -10.09 -28.97
CA GLU A 312 1.03 -8.66 -29.18
C GLU A 312 1.85 -7.71 -28.29
N LEU A 313 2.50 -8.23 -27.24
CA LEU A 313 3.31 -7.47 -26.29
C LEU A 313 4.82 -7.68 -26.46
N ALA A 314 5.26 -8.60 -27.33
CA ALA A 314 6.66 -9.00 -27.47
C ALA A 314 7.64 -7.84 -27.72
N ASN A 315 7.19 -6.78 -28.40
CA ASN A 315 8.00 -5.60 -28.68
C ASN A 315 8.02 -4.55 -27.55
N ARG A 316 7.17 -4.71 -26.53
CA ARG A 316 6.94 -3.72 -25.47
C ARG A 316 7.20 -4.26 -24.08
N VAL A 317 7.35 -5.57 -23.91
CA VAL A 317 7.65 -6.19 -22.62
C VAL A 317 8.87 -7.09 -22.78
N LYS A 318 9.90 -6.83 -21.98
CA LYS A 318 11.09 -7.68 -21.88
C LYS A 318 11.35 -8.03 -20.41
N PHE A 319 12.03 -9.15 -20.19
CA PHE A 319 12.49 -9.57 -18.87
C PHE A 319 13.98 -9.34 -18.75
N GLU A 320 14.42 -8.87 -17.58
CA GLU A 320 15.83 -8.66 -17.24
C GLU A 320 16.11 -9.21 -15.84
N GLU A 321 17.20 -9.97 -15.71
CA GLU A 321 17.66 -10.45 -14.40
C GLU A 321 18.11 -9.26 -13.56
N HIS A 322 17.58 -9.15 -12.34
CA HIS A 322 17.98 -8.13 -11.39
C HIS A 322 17.61 -8.58 -9.97
N GLU A 323 18.55 -8.42 -9.04
CA GLU A 323 18.34 -8.72 -7.63
C GLU A 323 17.86 -7.47 -6.89
N LEU A 324 16.85 -7.60 -6.02
CA LEU A 324 16.18 -6.46 -5.35
C LEU A 324 17.15 -5.50 -4.63
N PHE A 325 18.19 -6.04 -4.01
CA PHE A 325 19.16 -5.29 -3.23
C PHE A 325 20.38 -4.83 -4.04
N ALA A 326 20.49 -5.23 -5.30
CA ALA A 326 21.56 -4.79 -6.18
C ALA A 326 21.29 -3.35 -6.67
N PRO A 327 22.33 -2.51 -6.83
CA PRO A 327 22.16 -1.16 -7.37
C PRO A 327 21.44 -1.19 -8.73
N GLN A 328 20.36 -0.42 -8.84
CA GLN A 328 19.56 -0.33 -10.05
C GLN A 328 20.34 0.36 -11.18
N ASP A 329 20.47 -0.32 -12.31
CA ASP A 329 21.24 0.11 -13.48
C ASP A 329 20.37 0.36 -14.72
N ALA A 330 19.16 -0.19 -14.78
CA ALA A 330 18.21 0.08 -15.84
C ALA A 330 17.72 1.53 -15.77
N LYS A 331 17.69 2.22 -16.92
CA LYS A 331 17.15 3.58 -17.03
C LYS A 331 15.69 3.53 -17.46
N ALA A 332 14.80 3.96 -16.58
CA ALA A 332 13.36 4.03 -16.84
C ALA A 332 12.77 5.35 -16.35
N ASP A 333 11.57 5.69 -16.79
CA ASP A 333 10.84 6.88 -16.35
C ASP A 333 10.08 6.62 -15.05
N VAL A 334 9.71 5.34 -14.83
CA VAL A 334 9.00 4.87 -13.64
C VAL A 334 9.62 3.56 -13.15
N TYR A 335 9.83 3.45 -11.85
CA TYR A 335 10.14 2.19 -11.16
C TYR A 335 8.91 1.80 -10.35
N PHE A 336 8.29 0.68 -10.72
CA PHE A 336 7.05 0.20 -10.17
C PHE A 336 7.30 -1.09 -9.37
N PHE A 337 6.86 -1.10 -8.11
CA PHE A 337 6.96 -2.26 -7.22
C PHE A 337 5.58 -2.57 -6.69
N ARG A 338 5.13 -3.82 -6.80
CA ARG A 338 3.79 -4.23 -6.37
C ARG A 338 3.89 -5.38 -5.38
N MET A 339 3.33 -5.23 -4.17
CA MET A 339 3.37 -6.26 -3.12
C MET A 339 4.79 -6.69 -2.70
N VAL A 340 5.77 -5.79 -2.83
CA VAL A 340 7.19 -6.08 -2.56
C VAL A 340 7.57 -5.68 -1.14
N PHE A 341 7.39 -4.41 -0.78
CA PHE A 341 7.93 -3.87 0.48
C PHE A 341 7.12 -4.32 1.70
N ARG A 342 5.85 -4.70 1.52
CA ARG A 342 5.07 -5.41 2.55
C ARG A 342 5.70 -6.73 3.00
N GLY A 343 6.51 -7.38 2.15
CA GLY A 343 7.21 -8.62 2.47
C GLY A 343 8.51 -8.42 3.24
N LEU A 344 8.90 -7.18 3.55
CA LEU A 344 10.20 -6.83 4.13
C LEU A 344 10.03 -6.08 5.44
N GLY A 345 10.86 -6.42 6.43
CA GLY A 345 11.12 -5.57 7.59
C GLY A 345 11.76 -4.24 7.17
N ASP A 346 11.67 -3.22 8.03
CA ASP A 346 12.04 -1.84 7.67
C ASP A 346 13.51 -1.68 7.24
N ALA A 347 14.44 -2.40 7.86
CA ALA A 347 15.85 -2.35 7.48
C ALA A 347 16.07 -2.86 6.04
N PHE A 348 15.42 -3.96 5.66
CA PHE A 348 15.51 -4.54 4.32
C PHE A 348 14.74 -3.70 3.29
N ALA A 349 13.56 -3.20 3.65
CA ALA A 349 12.80 -2.29 2.80
C ALA A 349 13.58 -0.99 2.51
N THR A 350 14.25 -0.43 3.53
CA THR A 350 15.15 0.72 3.39
C THR A 350 16.28 0.42 2.43
N HIS A 351 16.95 -0.74 2.59
CA HIS A 351 18.05 -1.14 1.72
C HIS A 351 17.60 -1.35 0.26
N ALA A 352 16.44 -1.98 0.05
CA ALA A 352 15.85 -2.16 -1.27
C ALA A 352 15.52 -0.82 -1.95
N LEU A 353 14.98 0.16 -1.21
CA LEU A 353 14.76 1.51 -1.73
C LEU A 353 16.08 2.24 -2.04
N GLN A 354 17.09 2.09 -1.19
CA GLN A 354 18.43 2.65 -1.41
C GLN A 354 19.08 2.12 -2.68
N ALA A 355 18.89 0.83 -2.97
CA ALA A 355 19.36 0.22 -4.20
C ALA A 355 18.78 0.87 -5.46
N GLN A 356 17.62 1.53 -5.38
CA GLN A 356 17.00 2.23 -6.51
C GLN A 356 17.55 3.65 -6.74
N ILE A 357 18.20 4.24 -5.73
CA ILE A 357 18.72 5.63 -5.77
C ILE A 357 19.59 5.92 -7.01
N PRO A 358 20.54 5.06 -7.42
CA PRO A 358 21.43 5.35 -8.55
C PRO A 358 20.69 5.60 -9.87
N ALA A 359 19.50 5.03 -10.03
CA ALA A 359 18.71 5.16 -11.24
C ALA A 359 17.78 6.40 -11.24
N LEU A 360 17.65 7.06 -10.08
CA LEU A 360 16.81 8.24 -9.92
C LEU A 360 17.47 9.47 -10.53
N ARG A 361 16.72 10.11 -11.41
CA ARG A 361 17.04 11.39 -12.03
C ARG A 361 15.83 12.33 -11.90
N PRO A 362 16.00 13.65 -12.03
CA PRO A 362 14.88 14.57 -12.02
C PRO A 362 13.77 14.14 -12.98
N GLY A 363 12.53 14.04 -12.48
CA GLY A 363 11.36 13.61 -13.25
C GLY A 363 11.05 12.11 -13.21
N VAL A 364 11.97 11.26 -12.71
CA VAL A 364 11.67 9.83 -12.47
C VAL A 364 10.72 9.68 -11.28
N LYS A 365 9.79 8.72 -11.40
CA LYS A 365 8.85 8.35 -10.34
C LYS A 365 9.18 6.97 -9.77
N ILE A 366 9.03 6.82 -8.46
CA ILE A 366 8.86 5.50 -7.85
C ILE A 366 7.38 5.34 -7.51
N LEU A 367 6.78 4.26 -8.01
CA LEU A 367 5.41 3.86 -7.69
C LEU A 367 5.46 2.57 -6.88
N ILE A 368 4.94 2.61 -5.64
CA ILE A 368 4.86 1.45 -4.76
C ILE A 368 3.40 1.10 -4.58
N GLN A 369 2.98 -0.05 -5.09
CA GLN A 369 1.65 -0.59 -4.84
C GLN A 369 1.67 -1.56 -3.66
N ASP A 370 1.45 -1.02 -2.47
CA ASP A 370 1.30 -1.75 -1.21
C ASP A 370 0.12 -1.20 -0.40
N VAL A 371 -0.24 -1.90 0.68
CA VAL A 371 -1.31 -1.42 1.56
C VAL A 371 -0.79 -0.23 2.37
N VAL A 372 -1.60 0.82 2.39
CA VAL A 372 -1.46 1.91 3.36
C VAL A 372 -2.52 1.68 4.42
N MET A 373 -2.09 1.30 5.62
CA MET A 373 -3.01 1.00 6.71
C MET A 373 -3.85 2.25 7.04
N PRO A 374 -5.18 2.10 7.14
CA PRO A 374 -6.07 3.20 7.51
C PRO A 374 -5.89 3.54 9.00
N GLU A 375 -6.08 4.80 9.34
CA GLU A 375 -6.14 5.22 10.74
C GLU A 375 -7.29 4.50 11.48
N PRO A 376 -7.18 4.30 12.80
CA PRO A 376 -8.24 3.65 13.58
C PRO A 376 -9.62 4.26 13.32
N GLU A 377 -10.64 3.40 13.23
CA GLU A 377 -12.05 3.80 13.05
C GLU A 377 -12.37 4.56 11.75
N THR A 378 -11.45 4.60 10.76
CA THR A 378 -11.72 5.26 9.47
C THR A 378 -12.30 4.34 8.40
N ILE A 379 -12.30 3.03 8.63
CA ILE A 379 -12.92 2.02 7.77
C ILE A 379 -13.82 1.09 8.58
N PRO A 380 -14.74 0.35 7.93
CA PRO A 380 -15.54 -0.67 8.58
C PRO A 380 -14.70 -1.69 9.35
N LEU A 381 -15.15 -2.07 10.55
CA LEU A 381 -14.40 -2.94 11.46
C LEU A 381 -14.12 -4.30 10.85
N TRP A 382 -15.05 -4.85 10.05
CA TRP A 382 -14.83 -6.12 9.38
C TRP A 382 -13.65 -6.07 8.39
N LYS A 383 -13.45 -4.96 7.68
CA LYS A 383 -12.30 -4.75 6.77
C LYS A 383 -11.02 -4.55 7.56
N ASP A 384 -11.08 -3.79 8.64
CA ASP A 384 -9.94 -3.53 9.54
C ASP A 384 -9.40 -4.82 10.17
N ARG A 385 -10.29 -5.71 10.62
CA ARG A 385 -9.92 -7.04 11.13
C ARG A 385 -9.17 -7.86 10.08
N VAL A 386 -9.66 -7.89 8.84
CA VAL A 386 -8.99 -8.62 7.75
C VAL A 386 -7.60 -8.03 7.48
N ALA A 387 -7.48 -6.69 7.40
CA ALA A 387 -6.20 -6.03 7.17
C ALA A 387 -5.16 -6.35 8.27
N LYS A 388 -5.58 -6.29 9.54
CA LYS A 388 -4.73 -6.64 10.69
C LYS A 388 -4.37 -8.12 10.76
N SER A 389 -5.26 -9.01 10.33
CA SER A 389 -4.94 -10.44 10.21
C SER A 389 -3.90 -10.70 9.12
N VAL A 390 -3.99 -10.00 7.99
CA VAL A 390 -3.00 -10.09 6.91
C VAL A 390 -1.65 -9.53 7.35
N ASP A 391 -1.63 -8.41 8.08
CA ASP A 391 -0.41 -7.85 8.67
C ASP A 391 0.32 -8.86 9.57
N LEU A 392 -0.40 -9.50 10.49
CA LEU A 392 0.14 -10.57 11.32
C LEU A 392 0.65 -11.77 10.50
N ALA A 393 0.00 -12.10 9.38
CA ALA A 393 0.45 -13.18 8.51
C ALA A 393 1.78 -12.84 7.81
N LEU A 394 2.03 -11.57 7.45
CA LEU A 394 3.31 -11.17 6.85
C LEU A 394 4.49 -11.35 7.83
N GLU A 395 4.28 -11.04 9.11
CA GLU A 395 5.27 -11.23 10.17
C GLU A 395 5.72 -12.69 10.25
N VAL A 396 4.78 -13.64 10.10
CA VAL A 396 5.02 -15.08 10.19
C VAL A 396 6.01 -15.60 9.15
N PHE A 397 6.02 -15.01 7.95
CA PHE A 397 6.84 -15.50 6.84
C PHE A 397 8.20 -14.81 6.75
N SER A 398 8.25 -13.50 6.94
CA SER A 398 9.43 -12.71 6.55
C SER A 398 9.72 -11.49 7.43
N HIS A 399 9.07 -11.34 8.59
CA HIS A 399 8.98 -10.06 9.32
C HIS A 399 8.50 -8.90 8.43
N GLY A 400 7.72 -9.24 7.41
CA GLY A 400 7.01 -8.26 6.61
C GLY A 400 5.87 -7.64 7.41
N ARG A 401 5.43 -6.46 7.00
CA ARG A 401 4.31 -5.77 7.61
C ARG A 401 3.65 -4.79 6.67
N GLU A 402 2.37 -4.54 6.92
CA GLU A 402 1.66 -3.40 6.39
C GLU A 402 2.07 -2.15 7.17
N ARG A 403 2.08 -1.00 6.50
CA ARG A 403 2.57 0.26 7.09
C ARG A 403 1.49 1.34 7.06
N TYR A 404 1.42 2.13 8.12
CA TYR A 404 0.63 3.35 8.17
C TYR A 404 1.28 4.45 7.32
N LEU A 405 0.54 5.54 7.06
CA LEU A 405 1.01 6.60 6.17
C LEU A 405 2.27 7.31 6.70
N ASP A 406 2.35 7.52 8.01
CA ASP A 406 3.51 8.09 8.69
C ASP A 406 4.72 7.13 8.65
N GLU A 407 4.50 5.84 8.83
CA GLU A 407 5.53 4.80 8.70
C GLU A 407 6.06 4.71 7.26
N TRP A 408 5.21 4.81 6.24
CA TRP A 408 5.65 4.91 4.85
C TRP A 408 6.52 6.13 4.59
N LYS A 409 6.17 7.29 5.16
CA LYS A 409 7.00 8.51 5.07
C LYS A 409 8.34 8.32 5.78
N ALA A 410 8.32 7.68 6.95
CA ALA A 410 9.52 7.39 7.72
C ALA A 410 10.46 6.45 6.95
N LEU A 411 9.91 5.39 6.35
CA LEU A 411 10.66 4.43 5.53
C LEU A 411 11.32 5.12 4.32
N LEU A 412 10.56 5.92 3.57
CA LEU A 412 11.09 6.68 2.44
C LEU A 412 12.21 7.63 2.88
N THR A 413 12.01 8.35 3.98
CA THR A 413 13.01 9.28 4.55
C THR A 413 14.26 8.54 5.03
N ALA A 414 14.10 7.36 5.62
CA ALA A 414 15.21 6.52 6.08
C ALA A 414 16.05 5.99 4.92
N ALA A 415 15.42 5.72 3.77
CA ALA A 415 16.14 5.34 2.56
C ALA A 415 16.95 6.51 2.00
N ASP A 416 16.32 7.68 1.86
CA ASP A 416 16.96 8.92 1.43
C ASP A 416 16.07 10.12 1.77
N GLU A 417 16.63 11.20 2.32
CA GLU A 417 15.88 12.43 2.64
C GLU A 417 15.22 13.09 1.42
N ARG A 418 15.67 12.75 0.21
CA ARG A 418 15.11 13.24 -1.05
C ARG A 418 13.83 12.52 -1.45
N PHE A 419 13.58 11.32 -0.92
CA PHE A 419 12.34 10.60 -1.17
C PHE A 419 11.18 11.26 -0.43
N VAL A 420 10.32 11.93 -1.19
CA VAL A 420 9.11 12.54 -0.64
C VAL A 420 7.91 11.79 -1.16
N LEU A 421 7.07 11.30 -0.25
CA LEU A 421 5.75 10.80 -0.57
C LEU A 421 4.92 11.96 -1.13
N TYR A 422 4.62 11.92 -2.43
CA TYR A 422 3.85 12.95 -3.11
C TYR A 422 2.35 12.73 -2.93
N LYS A 423 1.88 11.50 -3.20
CA LYS A 423 0.46 11.17 -3.10
C LYS A 423 0.25 9.67 -2.91
N VAL A 424 -0.81 9.31 -2.20
CA VAL A 424 -1.35 7.94 -2.18
C VAL A 424 -2.64 7.90 -2.99
N PHE A 425 -2.74 6.95 -3.91
CA PHE A 425 -3.93 6.64 -4.69
C PHE A 425 -4.57 5.38 -4.12
N VAL A 426 -5.70 5.52 -3.45
CA VAL A 426 -6.39 4.40 -2.78
C VAL A 426 -7.63 3.99 -3.59
N PRO A 427 -7.76 2.72 -4.01
CA PRO A 427 -8.96 2.24 -4.68
C PRO A 427 -10.15 2.18 -3.71
N LYS A 428 -11.38 2.23 -4.25
CA LYS A 428 -12.60 2.26 -3.41
C LYS A 428 -12.81 0.99 -2.58
N GLU A 429 -12.49 -0.16 -3.15
CA GLU A 429 -12.83 -1.47 -2.58
C GLU A 429 -11.64 -2.21 -1.94
N SER A 430 -10.46 -1.58 -1.89
CA SER A 430 -9.23 -2.22 -1.42
C SER A 430 -8.28 -1.22 -0.77
N LEU A 431 -7.52 -1.69 0.21
CA LEU A 431 -6.48 -0.90 0.86
C LEU A 431 -5.16 -0.92 0.07
N LEU A 432 -5.05 -1.75 -0.97
CA LEU A 432 -3.89 -1.86 -1.83
C LEU A 432 -3.80 -0.63 -2.76
N GLY A 433 -3.20 0.44 -2.25
CA GLY A 433 -3.04 1.71 -2.96
C GLY A 433 -1.73 1.79 -3.74
N ILE A 434 -1.58 2.85 -4.54
CA ILE A 434 -0.30 3.22 -5.17
C ILE A 434 0.24 4.47 -4.47
N ILE A 435 1.42 4.33 -3.89
CA ILE A 435 2.21 5.42 -3.29
C ILE A 435 3.13 5.96 -4.38
N GLU A 436 2.98 7.23 -4.71
CA GLU A 436 3.89 7.94 -5.61
C GLU A 436 4.95 8.67 -4.77
N ALA A 437 6.20 8.22 -4.89
CA ALA A 437 7.36 8.86 -4.30
C ALA A 437 8.18 9.59 -5.37
N LEU A 438 8.56 10.84 -5.08
CA LEU A 438 9.35 11.68 -5.97
C LEU A 438 10.71 11.97 -5.34
N ASN A 439 11.75 11.98 -6.16
CA ASN A 439 13.03 12.57 -5.81
C ASN A 439 12.95 14.08 -6.10
N THR A 440 12.84 14.90 -5.06
CA THR A 440 12.70 16.36 -5.25
C THR A 440 14.00 16.96 -5.81
N ALA A 441 13.92 17.52 -7.01
CA ALA A 441 15.05 18.10 -7.75
C ALA A 441 15.83 19.19 -6.96
N SER A 442 15.16 19.90 -6.05
CA SER A 442 15.79 20.89 -5.17
C SER A 442 16.82 20.26 -4.25
N GLN A 443 16.50 19.11 -3.66
CA GLN A 443 17.42 18.39 -2.78
C GLN A 443 18.47 17.64 -3.59
N ALA A 444 18.10 17.05 -4.74
CA ALA A 444 19.08 16.40 -5.63
C ALA A 444 20.20 17.35 -6.08
N CYS A 445 19.88 18.61 -6.41
CA CYS A 445 20.90 19.62 -6.75
C CYS A 445 21.83 19.94 -5.57
N ILE A 446 21.30 19.99 -4.35
CA ILE A 446 22.09 20.19 -3.12
C ILE A 446 22.98 18.97 -2.85
N THR A 447 22.48 17.74 -3.00
CA THR A 447 23.26 16.50 -2.86
C THR A 447 24.41 16.43 -3.86
N VAL A 448 24.19 16.82 -5.12
CA VAL A 448 25.27 16.91 -6.12
C VAL A 448 26.29 17.97 -5.71
N ALA A 449 25.86 19.11 -5.15
CA ALA A 449 26.80 20.09 -4.60
C ALA A 449 27.65 19.50 -3.46
N PHE A 450 27.07 18.70 -2.54
CA PHE A 450 27.81 17.99 -1.49
C PHE A 450 28.88 17.04 -2.07
N HIS A 451 28.58 16.32 -3.15
CA HIS A 451 29.58 15.48 -3.82
C HIS A 451 30.77 16.27 -4.39
N TYR A 452 30.54 17.50 -4.87
CA TYR A 452 31.62 18.39 -5.32
C TYR A 452 32.34 19.12 -4.18
N GLY A 453 31.94 18.90 -2.92
CA GLY A 453 32.61 19.43 -1.74
C GLY A 453 31.89 20.58 -1.03
N PHE A 454 30.61 20.81 -1.33
CA PHE A 454 29.78 21.71 -0.51
C PHE A 454 29.83 21.26 0.96
N GLY A 455 30.20 22.19 1.87
CA GLY A 455 30.45 21.90 3.29
C GLY A 455 31.92 21.73 3.68
N LYS A 456 32.85 21.63 2.73
CA LYS A 456 34.30 21.75 2.99
C LYS A 456 34.70 23.22 3.18
N HIS A 457 35.81 23.46 3.88
CA HIS A 457 36.37 24.80 3.98
C HIS A 457 36.79 25.26 2.57
N ASP A 458 36.62 26.54 2.25
CA ASP A 458 36.97 27.12 0.95
C ASP A 458 38.43 26.89 0.55
N PHE A 459 39.36 26.80 1.51
CA PHE A 459 40.76 26.42 1.29
C PHE A 459 40.97 24.98 0.80
N ASP A 460 39.99 24.09 1.02
CA ASP A 460 40.07 22.66 0.68
C ASP A 460 39.41 22.32 -0.67
N LEU A 461 38.87 23.32 -1.38
CA LEU A 461 38.19 23.16 -2.67
C LEU A 461 39.09 23.58 -3.82
N THR A 462 39.17 22.74 -4.86
CA THR A 462 39.74 23.17 -6.13
C THR A 462 38.81 24.16 -6.84
N ILE A 463 39.34 24.96 -7.77
CA ILE A 463 38.53 25.94 -8.53
C ILE A 463 37.38 25.23 -9.27
N ASP A 464 37.63 24.07 -9.87
CA ASP A 464 36.59 23.29 -10.57
C ASP A 464 35.50 22.77 -9.63
N GLN A 465 35.90 22.33 -8.42
CA GLN A 465 34.95 21.92 -7.38
C GLN A 465 34.11 23.09 -6.90
N ALA A 466 34.71 24.25 -6.65
CA ALA A 466 34.01 25.45 -6.24
C ALA A 466 33.00 25.92 -7.30
N VAL A 467 33.39 25.92 -8.58
CA VAL A 467 32.50 26.26 -9.70
C VAL A 467 31.33 25.27 -9.80
N ALA A 468 31.59 23.97 -9.64
CA ALA A 468 30.54 22.95 -9.65
C ALA A 468 29.57 23.12 -8.47
N VAL A 469 30.09 23.32 -7.25
CA VAL A 469 29.28 23.59 -6.04
C VAL A 469 28.36 24.79 -6.24
N VAL A 470 28.90 25.92 -6.70
CA VAL A 470 28.12 27.15 -6.94
C VAL A 470 27.07 26.94 -8.02
N LYS A 471 27.41 26.26 -9.12
CA LYS A 471 26.47 25.94 -10.20
C LYS A 471 25.28 25.12 -9.69
N TRP A 472 25.53 24.06 -8.93
CA TRP A 472 24.47 23.17 -8.42
C TRP A 472 23.64 23.82 -7.30
N MET A 473 24.27 24.63 -6.44
CA MET A 473 23.56 25.47 -5.45
C MET A 473 22.67 26.53 -6.10
N TRP A 474 23.11 27.12 -7.21
CA TRP A 474 22.31 28.11 -7.94
C TRP A 474 21.09 27.46 -8.62
N MET A 475 21.26 26.26 -9.20
CA MET A 475 20.17 25.49 -9.78
C MET A 475 19.14 25.01 -8.74
N SER A 476 19.55 24.72 -7.49
CA SER A 476 18.64 24.34 -6.40
C SER A 476 17.81 25.52 -5.86
N PHE A 477 18.34 26.73 -5.95
CA PHE A 477 17.75 27.92 -5.34
C PHE A 477 16.38 28.27 -5.93
N THR A 478 16.19 28.04 -7.24
CA THR A 478 14.96 28.40 -7.95
C THR A 478 13.77 27.52 -7.57
N PRO A 479 13.86 26.18 -7.60
CA PRO A 479 12.83 25.31 -7.05
C PRO A 479 12.53 25.59 -5.57
N GLY A 480 13.56 25.88 -4.75
CA GLY A 480 13.41 26.20 -3.34
C GLY A 480 12.59 27.47 -3.08
N ILE A 481 12.90 28.55 -3.81
CA ILE A 481 12.12 29.80 -3.78
C ILE A 481 10.68 29.54 -4.26
N ALA A 482 10.50 28.81 -5.37
CA ALA A 482 9.18 28.51 -5.91
C ALA A 482 8.31 27.71 -4.92
N CYS A 483 8.88 26.69 -4.26
CA CYS A 483 8.19 25.87 -3.27
C CYS A 483 7.79 26.67 -2.03
N SER A 484 8.72 27.46 -1.46
CA SER A 484 8.45 28.33 -0.31
C SER A 484 7.31 29.32 -0.62
N ASN A 485 7.31 29.88 -1.83
CA ASN A 485 6.31 30.84 -2.25
C ASN A 485 4.96 30.20 -2.54
N ALA A 486 4.93 29.03 -3.18
CA ALA A 486 3.70 28.26 -3.38
C ALA A 486 3.02 27.90 -2.06
N ALA A 487 3.80 27.51 -1.03
CA ALA A 487 3.28 27.25 0.31
C ALA A 487 2.67 28.51 0.94
N ARG A 488 3.36 29.67 0.87
CA ARG A 488 2.85 30.95 1.38
C ARG A 488 1.56 31.40 0.68
N ILE A 489 1.50 31.26 -0.63
CA ILE A 489 0.30 31.56 -1.42
C ILE A 489 -0.86 30.62 -1.02
N SER A 490 -0.58 29.33 -0.85
CA SER A 490 -1.58 28.34 -0.44
C SER A 490 -2.15 28.64 0.93
N ILE A 491 -1.28 28.97 1.91
CA ILE A 491 -1.68 29.41 3.25
C ILE A 491 -2.54 30.68 3.15
N ALA A 492 -2.13 31.67 2.35
CA ALA A 492 -2.87 32.91 2.20
C ALA A 492 -4.26 32.70 1.56
N ILE A 493 -4.38 31.81 0.57
CA ILE A 493 -5.66 31.42 -0.04
C ILE A 493 -6.54 30.71 1.00
N LEU A 494 -5.98 29.81 1.80
CA LEU A 494 -6.69 29.12 2.87
C LEU A 494 -7.20 30.12 3.92
N LEU A 495 -6.36 31.07 4.36
CA LEU A 495 -6.75 32.14 5.28
C LEU A 495 -7.88 33.01 4.70
N ILE A 496 -7.83 33.33 3.41
CA ILE A 496 -8.90 34.06 2.73
C ILE A 496 -10.20 33.23 2.69
N ARG A 497 -10.12 31.93 2.46
CA ARG A 497 -11.31 31.05 2.46
C ARG A 497 -11.92 30.89 3.85
N THR A 498 -11.09 30.74 4.87
CA THR A 498 -11.54 30.50 6.25
C THR A 498 -12.02 31.79 6.93
N PHE A 499 -11.31 32.90 6.74
CA PHE A 499 -11.57 34.16 7.47
C PHE A 499 -12.09 35.31 6.58
N GLY A 500 -12.26 35.09 5.28
CA GLY A 500 -12.70 36.10 4.31
C GLY A 500 -14.17 36.52 4.40
N ILE A 501 -14.91 36.00 5.38
CA ILE A 501 -16.29 36.43 5.70
C ILE A 501 -16.29 37.89 6.16
N HIS A 502 -15.22 38.36 6.81
CA HIS A 502 -15.10 39.74 7.25
C HIS A 502 -14.37 40.61 6.22
N ALA A 503 -15.09 41.57 5.65
CA ALA A 503 -14.57 42.47 4.60
C ALA A 503 -13.31 43.25 5.01
N TRP A 504 -13.17 43.56 6.31
CA TRP A 504 -12.00 44.27 6.86
C TRP A 504 -10.73 43.42 6.86
N LEU A 505 -10.85 42.08 6.94
CA LEU A 505 -9.74 41.15 6.98
C LEU A 505 -9.40 40.60 5.57
N ARG A 506 -10.41 40.50 4.71
CA ARG A 506 -10.24 40.01 3.32
C ARG A 506 -9.35 40.92 2.46
N ARG A 507 -9.53 42.24 2.57
CA ARG A 507 -8.77 43.24 1.78
C ARG A 507 -7.26 43.23 2.07
N PRO A 508 -6.79 43.28 3.33
CA PRO A 508 -5.37 43.21 3.62
C PRO A 508 -4.77 41.84 3.28
N LEU A 509 -5.49 40.73 3.50
CA LEU A 509 -5.01 39.40 3.11
C LEU A 509 -4.81 39.28 1.60
N PHE A 510 -5.76 39.78 0.79
CA PHE A 510 -5.60 39.80 -0.66
C PHE A 510 -4.42 40.68 -1.10
N ALA A 511 -4.26 41.86 -0.51
CA ALA A 511 -3.13 42.76 -0.81
C ALA A 511 -1.79 42.12 -0.46
N ILE A 512 -1.69 41.43 0.67
CA ILE A 512 -0.49 40.68 1.09
C ILE A 512 -0.20 39.55 0.10
N THR A 513 -1.20 38.78 -0.32
CA THR A 513 -1.02 37.70 -1.31
C THR A 513 -0.51 38.26 -2.62
N VAL A 514 -1.10 39.35 -3.14
CA VAL A 514 -0.66 39.99 -4.39
C VAL A 514 0.76 40.52 -4.26
N LEU A 515 1.08 41.24 -3.18
CA LEU A 515 2.42 41.77 -2.94
C LEU A 515 3.47 40.66 -2.85
N GLN A 516 3.15 39.57 -2.14
CA GLN A 516 4.02 38.39 -2.06
C GLN A 516 4.23 37.79 -3.45
N VAL A 517 3.18 37.50 -4.20
CA VAL A 517 3.29 36.95 -5.57
C VAL A 517 4.17 37.85 -6.45
N THR A 518 3.94 39.17 -6.45
CA THR A 518 4.71 40.12 -7.25
C THR A 518 6.19 40.14 -6.84
N ALA A 519 6.49 40.25 -5.54
CA ALA A 519 7.86 40.23 -5.04
C ALA A 519 8.57 38.91 -5.40
N CYS A 520 7.86 37.78 -5.37
CA CYS A 520 8.39 36.47 -5.72
C CYS A 520 8.73 36.35 -7.21
N VAL A 521 7.84 36.81 -8.08
CA VAL A 521 8.09 36.84 -9.53
C VAL A 521 9.31 37.71 -9.81
N VAL A 522 9.37 38.91 -9.23
CA VAL A 522 10.54 39.79 -9.39
C VAL A 522 11.82 39.10 -8.90
N LEU A 523 11.80 38.47 -7.73
CA LEU A 523 12.97 37.79 -7.19
C LEU A 523 13.46 36.67 -8.13
N ILE A 524 12.56 35.78 -8.58
CA ILE A 524 12.89 34.70 -9.53
C ILE A 524 13.49 35.27 -10.82
N PHE A 525 12.88 36.29 -11.41
CA PHE A 525 13.40 36.93 -12.61
C PHE A 525 14.78 37.57 -12.34
N THR A 526 14.95 38.33 -11.26
CA THR A 526 16.25 38.94 -10.95
C THR A 526 17.35 37.92 -10.72
N THR A 527 17.07 36.80 -10.05
CA THR A 527 18.05 35.73 -9.82
C THR A 527 18.50 35.07 -11.13
N TRP A 528 17.60 34.88 -12.10
CA TRP A 528 17.93 34.26 -13.40
C TRP A 528 18.62 35.20 -14.38
N PHE A 529 18.23 36.48 -14.40
CA PHE A 529 18.75 37.45 -15.36
C PHE A 529 20.05 38.15 -14.89
N GLN A 530 20.47 37.93 -13.64
CA GLN A 530 21.76 38.43 -13.12
C GLN A 530 22.97 37.60 -13.55
N VAL A 531 22.80 36.46 -14.22
CA VAL A 531 23.89 35.56 -14.59
C VAL A 531 24.00 35.46 -16.12
N ARG A 532 25.10 35.95 -16.72
CA ARG A 532 25.53 35.50 -18.05
C ARG A 532 26.63 34.45 -17.86
N PRO A 533 26.59 33.30 -18.53
CA PRO A 533 27.70 32.36 -18.46
C PRO A 533 28.81 32.84 -19.39
N LYS A 534 29.82 33.54 -18.87
CA LYS A 534 31.11 33.68 -19.56
C LYS A 534 32.02 32.51 -19.19
N LEU A 535 32.02 31.47 -20.02
CA LEU A 535 33.13 30.52 -20.09
C LEU A 535 34.27 31.23 -20.82
N ASN A 536 35.19 31.84 -20.08
CA ASN A 536 36.46 32.34 -20.64
C ASN A 536 37.59 31.41 -20.18
N PRO A 537 38.14 30.55 -21.07
CA PRO A 537 39.21 29.62 -20.71
C PRO A 537 40.56 30.30 -20.39
N ASP A 538 40.70 31.61 -20.60
CA ASP A 538 41.98 32.33 -20.48
C ASP A 538 42.17 33.15 -19.18
N ILE A 539 41.36 32.93 -18.13
CA ILE A 539 41.62 33.58 -16.82
C ILE A 539 42.70 32.80 -16.08
N VAL A 540 43.95 33.08 -16.42
CA VAL A 540 45.13 32.68 -15.65
C VAL A 540 45.06 33.33 -14.27
N ALA A 541 45.12 32.51 -13.22
CA ALA A 541 45.23 32.96 -11.84
C ALA A 541 46.42 33.92 -11.70
N ARG A 542 46.17 35.17 -11.32
CA ARG A 542 47.24 36.09 -10.92
C ARG A 542 47.80 35.59 -9.59
N GLU A 543 49.02 35.05 -9.62
CA GLU A 543 49.85 34.90 -8.42
C GLU A 543 50.11 36.28 -7.82
N GLY A 544 49.43 36.57 -6.71
CA GLY A 544 49.71 37.72 -5.85
C GLY A 544 50.65 37.30 -4.73
N ASN A 545 51.89 37.78 -4.79
CA ASN A 545 52.93 37.62 -3.78
C ASN A 545 52.43 37.98 -2.37
N VAL A 546 52.63 37.07 -1.42
CA VAL A 546 52.29 37.22 0.00
C VAL A 546 53.23 38.20 0.69
N THR A 547 52.71 39.26 1.32
CA THR A 547 53.28 39.83 2.57
C THR A 547 52.22 40.64 3.34
N GLY A 548 51.97 40.27 4.61
CA GLY A 548 51.31 41.12 5.60
C GLY A 548 49.87 40.73 5.95
N GLY A 549 49.58 40.58 7.24
CA GLY A 549 48.35 39.98 7.75
C GLY A 549 47.05 40.77 7.55
N LYS A 550 45.96 40.03 7.78
CA LYS A 550 44.53 40.40 7.92
C LYS A 550 43.64 40.35 6.65
N SER A 551 42.69 39.42 6.73
CA SER A 551 41.34 39.40 6.13
C SER A 551 41.22 39.78 4.66
N ALA A 552 41.30 38.79 3.78
CA ALA A 552 40.66 38.84 2.47
C ALA A 552 39.26 38.20 2.60
N ALA A 553 38.23 39.04 2.65
CA ALA A 553 36.88 38.61 2.38
C ALA A 553 36.84 38.04 0.95
N LEU A 554 36.29 36.84 0.77
CA LEU A 554 35.80 36.37 -0.54
C LEU A 554 34.59 37.24 -0.95
N GLY A 555 34.87 38.51 -1.24
CA GLY A 555 33.98 39.42 -1.91
C GLY A 555 34.08 39.15 -3.40
N PHE A 556 32.98 38.66 -3.96
CA PHE A 556 32.74 38.58 -5.40
C PHE A 556 33.70 37.67 -6.18
N ILE A 557 33.34 36.39 -6.28
CA ILE A 557 33.41 35.75 -7.60
C ILE A 557 32.42 36.54 -8.46
N ILE A 558 32.95 37.49 -9.22
CA ILE A 558 32.20 38.22 -10.23
C ILE A 558 31.82 37.19 -11.30
N ILE A 559 30.61 36.66 -11.17
CA ILE A 559 29.90 36.06 -12.29
C ILE A 559 29.28 37.26 -13.04
N THR A 560 29.94 37.73 -14.09
CA THR A 560 29.31 38.62 -15.09
C THR A 560 28.54 37.82 -16.10
#